data_AF-A0A7D9H560-F1
#
_entry.id   AF-A0A7D9H560-F1
#
_cell.length_a   1.000
_cell.length_b   1.000
_cell.length_c   1.000
_cell.angle_alpha   90.00
_cell.angle_beta   90.00
_cell.angle_gamma   90.00
#
_symmetry.space_group_name_H-M   'P 1'
#
loop_
_entity.id
_entity.type
_entity.pdbx_description
1 polymer ?
#
loop_
_entity_poly.entity_id
_entity_poly.type
_entity_poly.pdbx_seq_one_letter_code
_entity_poly.pdbx_strand_id
1 'polypeptide(L)'
;NRPELYEEVKLYQNAREREKFDNLADLYAVINTLQQLEKAYIRDCVVPKEYTGACSKLLVQYKAAFRQVENEAFPTVDVFVRKYRLDCPAALERIREGHPITIRDDKGNTSKCIADIVSLFITLMDKLRLGITAMDELHPELKDLVDTMQRFSIIPPDFEGKQKMTEWLNT
;
A
#
# COMPACT_ATOMS: atom_id res chain seq x y z
N ASN A 1 40.62 3.65 -38.09
CA ASN A 1 40.82 4.28 -36.78
C ASN A 1 39.47 4.49 -36.12
N ARG A 2 39.29 4.02 -34.89
CA ARG A 2 38.06 4.14 -34.08
C ARG A 2 38.32 5.11 -32.91
N PRO A 3 38.23 6.44 -33.15
CA PRO A 3 38.55 7.45 -32.12
C PRO A 3 37.65 7.34 -30.88
N GLU A 4 36.43 6.80 -31.04
CA GLU A 4 35.46 6.57 -29.97
C GLU A 4 35.96 5.63 -28.87
N LEU A 5 36.99 4.82 -29.14
CA LEU A 5 37.58 3.91 -28.16
C LEU A 5 38.64 4.56 -27.27
N TYR A 6 39.05 5.80 -27.57
CA TYR A 6 40.09 6.52 -26.84
C TYR A 6 39.51 7.57 -25.87
N GLU A 7 38.18 7.71 -25.83
CA GLU A 7 37.49 8.64 -24.94
C GLU A 7 36.62 7.88 -23.93
N GLU A 8 36.63 8.33 -22.67
CA GLU A 8 35.78 7.76 -21.62
C GLU A 8 34.30 8.13 -21.85
N VAL A 9 33.44 7.12 -21.91
CA VAL A 9 32.01 7.31 -22.05
C VAL A 9 31.41 7.77 -20.73
N LYS A 10 30.74 8.93 -20.75
CA LYS A 10 30.01 9.47 -19.60
C LYS A 10 28.56 9.01 -19.61
N LEU A 11 28.03 8.74 -18.41
CA LEU A 11 26.64 8.31 -18.25
C LEU A 11 25.64 9.43 -18.62
N TYR A 12 25.99 10.68 -18.33
CA TYR A 12 25.19 11.86 -18.64
C TYR A 12 26.06 12.98 -19.20
N GLN A 13 25.46 13.88 -19.98
CA GLN A 13 26.11 15.07 -20.54
C GLN A 13 25.54 16.38 -20.01
N ASN A 14 24.38 16.36 -19.34
CA ASN A 14 23.72 17.54 -18.81
C ASN A 14 23.05 17.27 -17.45
N ALA A 15 22.64 18.34 -16.75
CA ALA A 15 22.06 18.27 -15.42
C ALA A 15 20.75 17.46 -15.37
N ARG A 16 19.93 17.54 -16.42
CA ARG A 16 18.66 16.81 -16.53
C ARG A 16 18.87 15.31 -16.67
N GLU A 17 19.85 14.90 -17.48
CA GLU A 17 20.23 13.49 -17.58
C GLU A 17 20.80 12.96 -16.29
N ARG A 18 21.63 13.75 -15.58
CA ARG A 18 22.14 13.36 -14.26
C ARG A 18 20.99 13.07 -13.29
N GLU A 19 20.05 14.00 -13.14
CA GLU A 19 18.88 13.82 -12.27
C GLU A 19 18.04 12.59 -12.67
N LYS A 20 17.87 12.34 -13.97
CA LYS A 20 17.22 11.12 -14.46
C LYS A 20 17.95 9.87 -13.98
N PHE A 21 19.28 9.82 -14.09
CA PHE A 21 20.06 8.67 -13.62
C PHE A 21 20.07 8.53 -12.10
N ASP A 22 20.04 9.64 -11.35
CA ASP A 22 19.90 9.64 -9.90
C ASP A 22 18.56 8.98 -9.50
N ASN A 23 17.44 9.39 -10.12
CA ASN A 23 16.13 8.77 -9.86
C ASN A 23 16.09 7.27 -10.23
N LEU A 24 16.72 6.89 -11.34
CA LEU A 24 16.85 5.48 -11.75
C LEU A 24 17.68 4.68 -10.73
N ALA A 25 18.78 5.26 -10.22
CA ALA A 25 19.65 4.65 -9.24
C ALA A 25 18.93 4.47 -7.89
N ASP A 26 18.14 5.45 -7.46
CA ASP A 26 17.34 5.37 -6.24
C ASP A 26 16.30 4.24 -6.32
N LEU A 27 15.55 4.15 -7.43
CA LEU A 27 14.61 3.06 -7.64
C LEU A 27 15.32 1.69 -7.65
N TYR A 28 16.45 1.59 -8.34
CA TYR A 28 17.27 0.37 -8.38
C TYR A 28 17.70 -0.04 -6.96
N ALA A 29 18.21 0.91 -6.18
CA ALA A 29 18.69 0.69 -4.83
C ALA A 29 17.57 0.22 -3.90
N VAL A 30 16.39 0.86 -3.96
CA VAL A 30 15.24 0.48 -3.13
C VAL A 30 14.77 -0.93 -3.44
N ILE A 31 14.62 -1.28 -4.73
CA ILE A 31 14.20 -2.65 -5.14
C ILE A 31 15.22 -3.69 -4.66
N ASN A 32 16.51 -3.43 -4.85
CA ASN A 32 17.55 -4.37 -4.42
C ASN A 32 17.61 -4.49 -2.88
N THR A 33 17.41 -3.39 -2.16
CA THR A 33 17.36 -3.39 -0.69
C THR A 33 16.18 -4.21 -0.18
N LEU A 34 15.00 -4.03 -0.78
CA LEU A 34 13.82 -4.84 -0.46
C LEU A 34 14.07 -6.33 -0.73
N GLN A 35 14.73 -6.67 -1.84
CA GLN A 35 15.11 -8.06 -2.15
C GLN A 35 16.03 -8.67 -1.08
N GLN A 36 17.01 -7.92 -0.59
CA GLN A 36 17.89 -8.42 0.47
C GLN A 36 17.18 -8.52 1.81
N LEU A 37 16.28 -7.59 2.13
CA LEU A 37 15.45 -7.65 3.34
C LEU A 37 14.58 -8.91 3.36
N GLU A 38 13.92 -9.23 2.24
CA GLU A 38 13.12 -10.46 2.10
C GLU A 38 13.97 -11.71 2.32
N LYS A 39 15.16 -11.77 1.70
CA LYS A 39 16.08 -12.90 1.88
C LYS A 39 16.59 -13.01 3.31
N ALA A 40 16.87 -11.89 3.97
CA ALA A 40 17.31 -11.88 5.36
C ALA A 40 16.21 -12.39 6.30
N TYR A 41 14.95 -12.02 6.05
CA TYR A 41 13.81 -12.53 6.80
C TYR A 41 13.57 -14.02 6.58
N ILE A 42 13.64 -14.51 5.34
CA ILE A 42 13.54 -15.97 5.03
C ILE A 42 14.62 -16.78 5.74
N ARG A 43 15.81 -16.19 5.94
CA ARG A 43 16.94 -16.81 6.65
C ARG A 43 16.91 -16.58 8.16
N ASP A 44 15.81 -16.06 8.70
CA ASP A 44 15.63 -15.78 10.12
C ASP A 44 16.71 -14.87 10.73
N CYS A 45 17.28 -13.98 9.91
CA CYS A 45 18.33 -13.04 10.33
C CYS A 45 17.77 -11.72 10.89
N VAL A 46 16.46 -11.50 10.76
CA VAL A 46 15.78 -10.26 11.19
C VAL A 46 14.49 -10.65 11.90
N VAL A 47 14.26 -10.09 13.08
CA VAL A 47 13.05 -10.38 13.85
C VAL A 47 11.80 -9.79 13.19
N PRO A 48 10.62 -10.41 13.33
CA PRO A 48 9.41 -9.99 12.62
C PRO A 48 9.07 -8.51 12.75
N LYS A 49 9.17 -7.95 13.97
CA LYS A 49 8.83 -6.53 14.23
C LYS A 49 9.71 -5.57 13.43
N GLU A 50 11.02 -5.83 13.36
CA GLU A 50 11.97 -5.01 12.61
C GLU A 50 11.77 -5.15 11.11
N TYR A 51 11.58 -6.39 10.65
CA TYR A 51 11.25 -6.68 9.26
C TYR A 51 10.00 -5.93 8.81
N THR A 52 8.90 -6.00 9.58
CA THR A 52 7.63 -5.34 9.22
C THR A 52 7.83 -3.84 9.05
N GLY A 53 8.47 -3.18 10.02
CA GLY A 53 8.71 -1.75 9.96
C GLY A 53 9.60 -1.34 8.78
N ALA A 54 10.68 -2.09 8.53
CA ALA A 54 11.59 -1.83 7.43
C ALA A 54 10.93 -2.07 6.06
N CYS A 55 10.20 -3.18 5.91
CA CYS A 55 9.52 -3.54 4.66
C CYS A 55 8.42 -2.53 4.33
N SER A 56 7.58 -2.13 5.30
CA SER A 56 6.57 -1.09 5.10
C SER A 56 7.20 0.24 4.65
N LYS A 57 8.32 0.65 5.24
CA LYS A 57 9.03 1.87 4.84
C LYS A 57 9.58 1.76 3.42
N LEU A 58 10.22 0.64 3.08
CA LEU A 58 10.76 0.40 1.74
C LEU A 58 9.67 0.36 0.66
N LEU A 59 8.50 -0.20 0.95
CA LEU A 59 7.36 -0.21 0.02
C LEU A 59 6.82 1.20 -0.26
N VAL A 60 6.77 2.07 0.76
CA VAL A 60 6.43 3.49 0.59
C VAL A 60 7.49 4.22 -0.25
N GLN A 61 8.76 4.01 0.06
CA GLN A 61 9.88 4.59 -0.71
C GLN A 61 9.88 4.11 -2.16
N TYR A 62 9.61 2.83 -2.39
CA TYR A 62 9.47 2.25 -3.73
C TYR A 62 8.37 2.97 -4.52
N LYS A 63 7.18 3.16 -3.94
CA LYS A 63 6.08 3.87 -4.62
C LYS A 63 6.47 5.29 -5.00
N ALA A 64 7.18 6.01 -4.12
CA ALA A 64 7.67 7.35 -4.40
C ALA A 64 8.75 7.37 -5.49
N ALA A 65 9.75 6.47 -5.41
CA ALA A 65 10.83 6.37 -6.38
C ALA A 65 10.31 5.94 -7.76
N PHE A 66 9.36 5.00 -7.82
CA PHE A 66 8.79 4.54 -9.08
C PHE A 66 8.03 5.65 -9.80
N ARG A 67 7.26 6.49 -9.08
CA ARG A 67 6.59 7.65 -9.66
C ARG A 67 7.53 8.65 -10.34
N GLN A 68 8.79 8.77 -9.88
CA GLN A 68 9.79 9.64 -10.51
C GLN A 68 10.40 9.03 -11.79
N VAL A 69 10.30 7.71 -11.95
CA VAL A 69 10.86 6.96 -13.08
C VAL A 69 9.79 6.58 -14.11
N GLU A 70 8.53 6.52 -13.70
CA GLU A 70 7.38 6.12 -14.50
C GLU A 70 7.21 7.03 -15.73
N ASN A 71 7.32 6.42 -16.91
CA ASN A 71 7.13 7.06 -18.21
C ASN A 71 6.90 5.98 -19.27
N GLU A 72 6.78 6.37 -20.54
CA GLU A 72 6.58 5.43 -21.66
C GLU A 72 7.65 4.32 -21.76
N ALA A 73 8.90 4.59 -21.34
CA ALA A 73 9.96 3.59 -21.35
C ALA A 73 9.91 2.64 -20.15
N PHE A 74 9.22 3.02 -19.06
CA PHE A 74 9.08 2.28 -17.83
C PHE A 74 7.64 2.35 -17.28
N PRO A 75 6.66 1.78 -18.00
CA PRO A 75 5.25 1.82 -17.57
C PRO A 75 4.99 0.91 -16.35
N THR A 76 5.85 -0.10 -16.13
CA THR A 76 5.73 -1.02 -14.99
C THR A 76 7.12 -1.36 -14.44
N VAL A 77 7.14 -1.78 -13.17
CA VAL A 77 8.37 -2.24 -12.51
C VAL A 77 8.99 -3.46 -13.19
N ASP A 78 8.19 -4.36 -13.77
CA ASP A 78 8.70 -5.53 -14.50
C ASP A 78 9.55 -5.11 -15.72
N VAL A 79 9.18 -4.03 -16.42
CA VAL A 79 9.97 -3.49 -17.54
C VAL A 79 11.30 -2.93 -17.05
N PHE A 80 11.28 -2.18 -15.93
CA PHE A 80 12.48 -1.63 -15.31
C PHE A 80 13.45 -2.74 -14.88
N VAL A 81 12.94 -3.73 -14.17
CA VAL A 81 13.71 -4.87 -13.65
C VAL A 81 14.35 -5.68 -14.78
N ARG A 82 13.63 -5.91 -15.88
CA ARG A 82 14.17 -6.58 -17.07
C ARG A 82 15.25 -5.76 -17.76
N LYS A 83 15.04 -4.45 -17.95
CA LYS A 83 16.00 -3.58 -18.63
C LYS A 83 17.35 -3.54 -17.92
N TYR A 84 17.33 -3.41 -16.59
CA TYR A 84 18.54 -3.32 -15.77
C TYR A 84 18.99 -4.66 -15.18
N ARG A 85 18.34 -5.77 -15.57
CA ARG A 85 18.68 -7.14 -15.19
C ARG A 85 18.74 -7.36 -13.67
N LEU A 86 17.77 -6.82 -12.92
CA LEU A 86 17.65 -7.10 -11.49
C LEU A 86 17.05 -8.50 -11.31
N ASP A 87 17.69 -9.35 -10.51
CA ASP A 87 17.12 -10.62 -10.07
C ASP A 87 16.50 -10.46 -8.68
N CYS A 88 15.25 -9.99 -8.67
CA CYS A 88 14.54 -9.59 -7.45
C CYS A 88 13.14 -10.23 -7.28
N PRO A 89 12.99 -11.57 -7.40
CA PRO A 89 11.68 -12.22 -7.35
C PRO A 89 10.92 -11.98 -6.03
N ALA A 90 11.60 -11.96 -4.88
CA ALA A 90 10.93 -11.75 -3.60
C ALA A 90 10.46 -10.30 -3.43
N ALA A 91 11.27 -9.33 -3.85
CA ALA A 91 10.86 -7.92 -3.87
C ALA A 91 9.66 -7.69 -4.79
N LEU A 92 9.64 -8.30 -5.99
CA LEU A 92 8.53 -8.19 -6.92
C LEU A 92 7.23 -8.73 -6.32
N GLU A 93 7.26 -9.88 -5.64
CA GLU A 93 6.09 -10.41 -4.93
C GLU A 93 5.60 -9.44 -3.85
N ARG A 94 6.50 -8.88 -3.02
CA ARG A 94 6.13 -7.88 -2.01
C ARG A 94 5.55 -6.61 -2.60
N ILE A 95 6.11 -6.15 -3.72
CA ILE A 95 5.63 -4.96 -4.43
C ILE A 95 4.22 -5.20 -4.97
N ARG A 96 3.94 -6.40 -5.51
CA ARG A 96 2.61 -6.78 -6.01
C ARG A 96 1.58 -6.89 -4.88
N GLU A 97 1.94 -7.47 -3.75
CA GLU A 97 1.06 -7.55 -2.58
C GLU A 97 0.87 -6.18 -1.90
N GLY A 98 1.90 -5.34 -1.92
CA GLY A 98 1.85 -3.98 -1.35
C GLY A 98 1.97 -3.93 0.18
N HIS A 99 2.25 -5.06 0.84
CA HIS A 99 2.45 -5.16 2.28
C HIS A 99 3.53 -6.21 2.67
N PRO A 100 4.14 -6.11 3.87
CA PRO A 100 5.09 -7.11 4.38
C PRO A 100 4.45 -8.49 4.54
N ILE A 101 5.23 -9.58 4.43
CA ILE A 101 4.71 -10.96 4.54
C ILE A 101 4.12 -11.29 5.92
N THR A 102 4.58 -10.59 6.95
CA THR A 102 4.08 -10.70 8.34
C THR A 102 2.69 -10.14 8.50
N ILE A 103 2.30 -9.19 7.63
CA ILE A 103 0.95 -8.64 7.57
C ILE A 103 0.26 -9.43 6.47
N ARG A 104 -0.31 -10.59 6.80
CA ARG A 104 -1.25 -11.21 5.87
C ARG A 104 -2.48 -10.33 5.80
N ASP A 105 -2.96 -10.13 4.58
CA ASP A 105 -4.23 -9.52 4.21
C ASP A 105 -5.24 -9.68 5.36
N ASP A 106 -5.85 -8.56 5.75
CA ASP A 106 -6.60 -8.35 6.98
C ASP A 106 -7.86 -9.24 7.07
N LYS A 107 -8.00 -10.32 6.29
CA LYS A 107 -9.15 -11.22 6.20
C LYS A 107 -9.76 -11.60 7.56
N GLY A 108 -8.96 -11.83 8.61
CA GLY A 108 -9.48 -12.03 9.96
C GLY A 108 -10.12 -10.77 10.57
N ASN A 109 -9.50 -9.61 10.37
CA ASN A 109 -10.00 -8.29 10.72
C ASN A 109 -11.18 -7.86 9.84
N THR A 110 -11.17 -8.21 8.56
CA THR A 110 -12.24 -8.00 7.58
C THR A 110 -13.46 -8.81 7.95
N SER A 111 -13.31 -10.12 8.21
CA SER A 111 -14.42 -10.96 8.67
C SER A 111 -14.99 -10.46 10.00
N LYS A 112 -14.13 -9.99 10.91
CA LYS A 112 -14.55 -9.34 12.14
C LYS A 112 -15.29 -8.02 11.88
N CYS A 113 -14.75 -7.12 11.06
CA CYS A 113 -15.40 -5.87 10.69
C CYS A 113 -16.74 -6.10 9.98
N ILE A 114 -16.84 -7.11 9.11
CA ILE A 114 -18.11 -7.50 8.49
C ILE A 114 -19.09 -7.95 9.56
N ALA A 115 -18.68 -8.82 10.49
CA ALA A 115 -19.53 -9.28 11.58
C ALA A 115 -20.00 -8.12 12.48
N ASP A 116 -19.08 -7.20 12.82
CA ASP A 116 -19.37 -6.01 13.64
C ASP A 116 -20.34 -5.06 12.92
N ILE A 117 -20.12 -4.76 11.63
CA ILE A 117 -21.02 -3.92 10.81
C ILE A 117 -22.41 -4.56 10.70
N VAL A 118 -22.48 -5.86 10.39
CA VAL A 118 -23.75 -6.58 10.28
C VAL A 118 -24.49 -6.60 11.62
N SER A 119 -23.78 -6.85 12.72
CA SER A 119 -24.36 -6.83 14.06
C SER A 119 -24.94 -5.45 14.40
N LEU A 120 -24.19 -4.38 14.16
CA LEU A 120 -24.64 -3.01 14.44
C LEU A 120 -25.86 -2.61 13.60
N PHE A 121 -25.91 -3.01 12.32
CA PHE A 121 -27.10 -2.81 11.49
C PHE A 121 -28.33 -3.54 12.04
N ILE A 122 -28.18 -4.82 12.43
CA ILE A 122 -29.27 -5.61 13.01
C ILE A 122 -29.75 -4.95 14.30
N THR A 123 -28.84 -4.56 15.18
CA THR A 123 -29.17 -3.91 16.46
C THR A 123 -29.94 -2.60 16.25
N LEU A 124 -29.47 -1.72 15.36
CA LEU A 124 -30.17 -0.47 15.03
C LEU A 124 -31.56 -0.72 14.45
N MET A 125 -31.67 -1.66 13.50
CA MET A 125 -32.96 -2.04 12.93
C MET A 125 -33.93 -2.58 13.97
N ASP A 126 -33.47 -3.41 14.89
CA ASP A 126 -34.31 -4.01 15.93
C ASP A 126 -34.76 -2.96 16.95
N LYS A 127 -33.90 -2.00 17.33
CA LYS A 127 -34.30 -0.85 18.15
C LYS A 127 -35.45 -0.07 17.49
N LEU A 128 -35.31 0.25 16.21
CA LEU A 128 -36.36 0.96 15.46
C LEU A 128 -37.66 0.15 15.38
N ARG A 129 -37.58 -1.17 15.18
CA ARG A 129 -38.76 -2.06 15.18
C ARG A 129 -39.46 -2.14 16.54
N LEU A 130 -38.71 -2.01 17.62
CA LEU A 130 -39.24 -1.94 18.99
C LEU A 130 -39.84 -0.55 19.33
N GLY A 131 -39.79 0.41 18.40
CA GLY A 131 -40.31 1.76 18.60
C GLY A 131 -39.36 2.67 19.39
N ILE A 132 -38.09 2.27 19.55
CA ILE A 132 -37.07 3.11 20.17
C ILE A 132 -36.65 4.18 19.16
N THR A 133 -37.03 5.42 19.43
CA THR A 133 -36.75 6.59 18.57
C THR A 133 -36.01 7.70 19.31
N ALA A 134 -35.66 7.49 20.57
CA ALA A 134 -34.91 8.46 21.36
C ALA A 134 -33.47 8.60 20.83
N MET A 135 -33.01 9.83 20.66
CA MET A 135 -31.73 10.11 20.00
C MET A 135 -30.54 9.60 20.81
N ASP A 136 -30.59 9.75 22.13
CA ASP A 136 -29.59 9.25 23.07
C ASP A 136 -29.48 7.71 23.08
N GLU A 137 -30.54 7.02 22.68
CA GLU A 137 -30.55 5.56 22.55
C GLU A 137 -30.10 5.05 21.17
N LEU A 138 -30.10 5.88 20.11
CA LEU A 138 -29.72 5.47 18.76
C LEU A 138 -28.35 6.00 18.33
N HIS A 139 -27.98 7.19 18.80
CA HIS A 139 -26.76 7.89 18.41
C HIS A 139 -25.48 7.10 18.75
N PRO A 140 -25.33 6.41 19.90
CA PRO A 140 -24.12 5.66 20.20
C PRO A 140 -23.84 4.55 19.18
N GLU A 141 -24.83 3.70 18.88
CA GLU A 141 -24.66 2.59 17.94
C GLU A 141 -24.53 3.07 16.49
N LEU A 142 -25.20 4.16 16.12
CA LEU A 142 -25.04 4.78 14.80
C LEU A 142 -23.63 5.34 14.61
N LYS A 143 -23.05 5.94 15.65
CA LYS A 143 -21.67 6.42 15.65
C LYS A 143 -20.68 5.27 15.50
N ASP A 144 -20.86 4.22 16.29
CA ASP A 144 -20.02 3.02 16.21
C ASP A 144 -20.11 2.35 14.83
N LEU A 145 -21.29 2.35 14.20
CA LEU A 145 -21.48 1.85 12.85
C LEU A 145 -20.71 2.69 11.83
N VAL A 146 -20.83 4.01 11.89
CA VAL A 146 -20.10 4.93 10.98
C VAL A 146 -18.59 4.73 11.13
N ASP A 147 -18.07 4.71 12.35
CA ASP A 147 -16.64 4.55 12.62
C ASP A 147 -16.13 3.18 12.14
N THR A 148 -16.91 2.12 12.35
CA THR A 148 -16.56 0.77 11.88
C THR A 148 -16.59 0.68 10.36
N MET A 149 -17.55 1.32 9.69
CA MET A 149 -17.62 1.40 8.23
C MET A 149 -16.46 2.21 7.64
N GLN A 150 -16.01 3.29 8.28
CA GLN A 150 -14.86 4.08 7.84
C GLN A 150 -13.55 3.27 7.89
N ARG A 151 -13.40 2.40 8.90
CA ARG A 151 -12.26 1.50 9.03
C ARG A 151 -12.25 0.36 8.02
N PHE A 152 -13.39 0.08 7.38
CA PHE A 152 -13.51 -1.01 6.41
C PHE A 152 -12.95 -0.59 5.04
N SER A 153 -11.70 -0.97 4.81
CA SER A 153 -10.87 -0.61 3.64
C SER A 153 -11.32 -1.26 2.32
N ILE A 154 -12.18 -2.27 2.37
CA ILE A 154 -12.73 -2.94 1.18
C ILE A 154 -13.82 -2.09 0.52
N ILE A 155 -14.57 -1.30 1.29
CA ILE A 155 -15.62 -0.46 0.73
C ILE A 155 -14.98 0.79 0.11
N PRO A 156 -15.23 1.07 -1.18
CA PRO A 156 -14.76 2.28 -1.86
C PRO A 156 -15.09 3.56 -1.06
N PRO A 157 -14.23 4.59 -1.11
CA PRO A 157 -14.44 5.83 -0.36
C PRO A 157 -15.71 6.58 -0.81
N ASP A 158 -16.17 6.36 -2.04
CA ASP A 158 -17.36 6.95 -2.67
C ASP A 158 -18.63 6.11 -2.51
N PHE A 159 -18.60 5.05 -1.69
CA PHE A 159 -19.77 4.21 -1.46
C PHE A 159 -20.93 5.01 -0.83
N GLU A 160 -22.07 5.04 -1.53
CA GLU A 160 -23.28 5.76 -1.13
C GLU A 160 -23.71 5.45 0.32
N GLY A 161 -23.60 4.19 0.75
CA GLY A 161 -23.98 3.79 2.10
C GLY A 161 -23.16 4.50 3.20
N LYS A 162 -21.87 4.80 2.96
CA LYS A 162 -21.05 5.57 3.91
C LYS A 162 -21.55 7.02 4.04
N GLN A 163 -21.96 7.62 2.93
CA GLN A 163 -22.50 8.98 2.91
C GLN A 163 -23.82 9.04 3.68
N LYS A 164 -24.75 8.11 3.41
CA LYS A 164 -26.04 8.04 4.11
C LYS A 164 -25.92 7.83 5.62
N MET A 165 -25.01 6.95 6.07
CA MET A 165 -24.83 6.75 7.52
C MET A 165 -24.28 8.02 8.20
N THR A 166 -23.40 8.74 7.51
CA THR A 166 -22.84 10.00 8.01
C THR A 166 -23.92 11.09 8.06
N GLU A 167 -24.80 11.15 7.07
CA GLU A 167 -25.96 12.06 7.05
C GLU A 167 -26.89 11.79 8.23
N TRP A 168 -27.24 10.52 8.49
CA TRP A 168 -28.09 10.14 9.61
C TRP A 168 -27.46 10.45 10.97
N LEU A 169 -26.14 10.29 11.10
CA LEU A 169 -25.44 10.63 12.34
C LEU A 169 -25.44 12.14 12.63
N ASN A 170 -25.52 12.97 11.59
CA ASN A 170 -25.52 14.43 11.70
C ASN A 170 -26.93 15.04 11.78
N THR A 171 -27.99 14.21 11.78
CA THR A 171 -29.38 14.64 11.92
C THR A 171 -29.75 14.81 13.39
#